data_AF-A0A8H3WTN1-F1
#
_entry.id   AF-A0A8H3WTN1-F1
#
_cell.length_a   1.000
_cell.length_b   1.000
_cell.length_c   1.000
_cell.angle_alpha   90.00
_cell.angle_beta   90.00
_cell.angle_gamma   90.00
#
_symmetry.space_group_name_H-M   'P 1'
#
loop_
_entity.id
_entity.type
_entity.pdbx_description
1 polymer ?
#
loop_
_entity_poly.entity_id
_entity_poly.type
_entity_poly.pdbx_seq_one_letter_code
_entity_poly.pdbx_strand_id
1 'polypeptide(L)'
;MEQFIGHFDITRLKKKREQFDTTTLAYHSNILFKYTRSAWIRKSVFCWLINPLEKLATNLSRYQESLQKQLTVTTQNHLSFEPVKKNNSHLTILQPNLTRQPHLINRYQILVDFFEQNNFWEPVNIVSFLPS
;
A
#
# COMPACT_ATOMS: atom_id res chain seq x y z
N MET A 1 -43.11 -12.69 -21.52
CA MET A 1 -42.17 -11.54 -21.58
C MET A 1 -41.30 -11.62 -20.35
N GLU A 2 -40.09 -12.11 -20.52
CA GLU A 2 -39.09 -12.32 -19.47
C GLU A 2 -38.50 -10.97 -19.06
N GLN A 3 -38.70 -10.55 -17.81
CA GLN A 3 -37.92 -9.46 -17.22
C GLN A 3 -36.58 -10.03 -16.74
N PHE A 4 -35.62 -9.95 -17.65
CA PHE A 4 -34.22 -10.29 -17.43
C PHE A 4 -33.58 -9.21 -16.54
N ILE A 5 -32.88 -9.65 -15.49
CA ILE A 5 -31.93 -8.91 -14.62
C ILE A 5 -32.56 -8.04 -13.52
N GLY A 6 -32.88 -8.69 -12.39
CA GLY A 6 -32.84 -8.01 -11.10
C GLY A 6 -31.43 -7.46 -10.88
N HIS A 7 -31.30 -6.17 -10.60
CA HIS A 7 -30.03 -5.51 -10.30
C HIS A 7 -29.27 -6.28 -9.21
N PHE A 8 -28.16 -6.91 -9.59
CA PHE A 8 -27.27 -7.55 -8.65
C PHE A 8 -26.58 -6.44 -7.85
N ASP A 9 -27.03 -6.22 -6.61
CA ASP A 9 -26.47 -5.19 -5.74
C ASP A 9 -25.06 -5.59 -5.30
N ILE A 10 -24.06 -5.01 -5.96
CA ILE A 10 -22.63 -5.23 -5.69
C ILE A 10 -22.27 -4.85 -4.25
N THR A 11 -23.07 -3.99 -3.58
CA THR A 11 -22.82 -3.61 -2.19
C THR A 11 -23.08 -4.75 -1.21
N ARG A 12 -23.96 -5.71 -1.54
CA ARG A 12 -24.17 -6.93 -0.74
C ARG A 12 -22.97 -7.88 -0.75
N LEU A 13 -22.08 -7.77 -1.74
CA LEU A 13 -20.81 -8.50 -1.79
C LEU A 13 -19.68 -7.81 -1.01
N LYS A 14 -19.89 -6.62 -0.44
CA LYS A 14 -18.90 -5.94 0.42
C LYS A 14 -18.79 -6.62 1.79
N LYS A 15 -18.47 -7.91 1.83
CA LYS A 15 -17.81 -8.47 3.00
C LYS A 15 -16.52 -7.68 3.21
N LYS A 16 -16.20 -7.36 4.47
CA LYS A 16 -14.89 -6.84 4.84
C LYS A 16 -13.85 -7.76 4.18
N ARG A 17 -13.00 -7.21 3.32
CA ARG A 17 -11.92 -7.99 2.69
C ARG A 17 -11.20 -8.71 3.82
N GLU A 18 -11.09 -10.03 3.72
CA GLU A 18 -10.32 -10.80 4.68
C GLU A 18 -8.93 -10.17 4.76
N GLN A 19 -8.55 -9.77 5.97
CA GLN A 19 -7.20 -9.28 6.20
C GLN A 19 -6.30 -10.50 6.09
N PHE A 20 -5.56 -10.58 4.98
CA PHE A 20 -4.54 -11.60 4.82
C PHE A 20 -3.46 -11.36 5.89
N ASP A 21 -3.50 -12.14 6.96
CA ASP A 21 -2.46 -12.12 7.96
C ASP A 21 -1.17 -12.68 7.35
N THR A 22 -0.04 -12.12 7.78
CA THR A 22 1.31 -12.54 7.38
C THR A 22 1.53 -14.04 7.63
N THR A 23 0.96 -14.59 8.70
CA THR A 23 1.04 -16.02 9.03
C THR A 23 0.29 -16.88 8.00
N THR A 24 -0.90 -16.45 7.60
CA THR A 24 -1.74 -17.11 6.60
C THR A 24 -1.06 -17.11 5.22
N LEU A 25 -0.46 -15.98 4.83
CA LEU A 25 0.30 -15.87 3.57
C LEU A 25 1.52 -16.79 3.57
N ALA A 26 2.28 -16.83 4.67
CA ALA A 26 3.43 -17.72 4.83
C ALA A 26 3.02 -19.20 4.75
N TYR A 27 1.92 -19.57 5.40
CA TYR A 27 1.37 -20.92 5.39
C TYR A 27 1.01 -21.37 3.97
N HIS A 28 0.26 -20.55 3.24
CA HIS A 28 -0.16 -20.88 1.87
C HIS A 28 1.02 -20.91 0.90
N SER A 29 1.95 -19.96 0.99
CA SER A 29 3.19 -19.97 0.20
C SER A 29 3.97 -21.28 0.38
N ASN A 30 4.17 -21.71 1.63
CA ASN A 30 4.87 -22.95 1.93
C ASN A 30 4.15 -24.20 1.42
N ILE A 31 2.82 -24.25 1.52
CA ILE A 31 2.02 -25.35 0.98
C ILE A 31 2.19 -25.46 -0.54
N LEU A 32 2.11 -24.34 -1.24
CA LEU A 32 2.28 -24.32 -2.69
C LEU A 32 3.67 -24.82 -3.09
N PHE A 33 4.74 -24.39 -2.39
CA PHE A 33 6.08 -24.93 -2.61
C PHE A 33 6.21 -26.42 -2.30
N LYS A 34 5.49 -26.95 -1.29
CA LYS A 34 5.46 -28.39 -1.02
C LYS A 34 4.78 -29.15 -2.14
N TYR A 35 3.68 -28.62 -2.68
CA TYR A 35 3.00 -29.24 -3.81
C TYR A 35 3.87 -29.28 -5.06
N THR A 36 4.58 -28.21 -5.40
CA THR A 36 5.46 -28.17 -6.59
C THR A 36 6.65 -29.14 -6.49
N ARG A 37 7.06 -29.47 -5.26
CA ARG A 37 8.12 -30.45 -4.97
C ARG A 37 7.61 -31.89 -4.84
N SER A 38 6.30 -32.11 -4.82
CA SER A 38 5.73 -33.44 -4.61
C SER A 38 5.93 -34.34 -5.83
N ALA A 39 6.19 -35.63 -5.61
CA ALA A 39 6.44 -36.58 -6.70
C ALA A 39 5.21 -36.75 -7.63
N TRP A 40 4.00 -36.63 -7.10
CA TRP A 40 2.77 -36.80 -7.86
C TRP A 40 2.60 -35.72 -8.94
N ILE A 41 2.94 -34.45 -8.67
CA ILE A 41 2.75 -33.36 -9.65
C ILE A 41 3.79 -33.46 -10.78
N ARG A 42 4.98 -33.99 -10.48
CA ARG A 42 6.07 -34.17 -11.44
C ARG A 42 5.87 -35.35 -12.37
N LYS A 43 5.14 -36.39 -11.92
CA LYS A 43 4.85 -37.60 -12.69
C LYS A 43 3.45 -37.63 -13.31
N SER A 44 2.67 -36.57 -13.14
CA SER A 44 1.30 -36.49 -13.66
C SER A 44 1.20 -35.59 -14.88
N VAL A 45 0.05 -35.67 -15.55
CA VAL A 45 -0.39 -34.72 -16.58
C VAL A 45 -0.48 -33.27 -16.07
N PHE A 46 -0.32 -33.05 -14.77
CA PHE A 46 -0.34 -31.74 -14.12
C PHE A 46 1.04 -31.09 -13.98
N CYS A 47 2.10 -31.62 -14.59
CA CYS A 47 3.44 -31.04 -14.51
C CYS A 47 3.50 -29.57 -14.99
N TRP A 48 2.61 -29.17 -15.90
CA TRP A 48 2.47 -27.79 -16.36
C TRP A 48 2.05 -26.81 -15.26
N LEU A 49 1.40 -27.27 -14.18
CA LEU A 49 0.99 -26.45 -13.04
C LEU A 49 2.16 -26.04 -12.13
N ILE A 50 3.32 -26.70 -12.25
CA ILE A 50 4.49 -26.43 -11.41
C ILE A 50 4.90 -24.96 -11.51
N ASN A 51 5.12 -24.45 -12.73
CA ASN A 51 5.58 -23.08 -12.94
C ASN A 51 4.56 -22.02 -12.46
N PRO A 52 3.25 -22.11 -12.78
CA PRO A 52 2.24 -21.22 -12.21
C PRO A 52 2.19 -21.24 -10.68
N LEU A 53 2.24 -22.43 -10.06
CA LEU A 53 2.19 -22.57 -8.61
C LEU A 53 3.43 -21.99 -7.93
N GLU A 54 4.63 -22.18 -8.49
CA GLU A 54 5.85 -21.57 -7.98
C GLU A 54 5.82 -20.04 -8.09
N LYS A 55 5.30 -19.51 -9.20
CA LYS A 55 5.12 -18.06 -9.38
C LYS A 55 4.14 -17.49 -8.34
N LEU A 56 3.02 -18.18 -8.10
CA LEU A 56 2.05 -17.78 -7.08
C LEU A 56 2.66 -17.81 -5.68
N ALA A 57 3.34 -18.91 -5.31
CA ALA A 57 4.01 -19.06 -4.02
C ALA A 57 5.03 -17.94 -3.78
N THR A 58 5.85 -17.65 -4.79
CA THR A 58 6.85 -16.57 -4.75
C THR A 58 6.20 -15.21 -4.53
N ASN A 59 5.10 -14.92 -5.22
CA ASN A 59 4.38 -13.65 -5.06
C ASN A 59 3.77 -13.52 -3.66
N LEU A 60 3.20 -14.59 -3.12
CA LEU A 60 2.66 -14.59 -1.75
C LEU A 60 3.77 -14.35 -0.71
N SER A 61 4.94 -14.98 -0.89
CA SER A 61 6.11 -14.76 -0.04
C SER A 61 6.57 -13.29 -0.08
N ARG A 62 6.72 -12.72 -1.27
CA ARG A 62 7.13 -11.31 -1.43
C ARG A 62 6.12 -10.34 -0.84
N TYR A 63 4.83 -10.64 -0.98
CA TYR A 63 3.78 -9.82 -0.40
C TYR A 63 3.82 -9.87 1.14
N GLN A 64 4.02 -11.04 1.72
CA GLN A 64 4.25 -11.18 3.16
C GLN A 64 5.44 -10.34 3.64
N GLU A 65 6.59 -10.40 2.96
CA GLU A 65 7.76 -9.58 3.29
C GLU A 65 7.46 -8.08 3.22
N SER A 66 6.71 -7.64 2.20
CA SER A 66 6.29 -6.25 2.05
C SER A 66 5.41 -5.81 3.22
N LEU A 67 4.46 -6.64 3.64
CA LEU A 67 3.60 -6.34 4.79
C LEU A 67 4.39 -6.24 6.09
N GLN A 68 5.38 -7.13 6.30
CA GLN A 68 6.26 -7.06 7.47
C GLN A 68 7.09 -5.78 7.47
N LYS A 69 7.70 -5.41 6.35
CA LYS A 69 8.44 -4.15 6.21
C LYS A 69 7.56 -2.93 6.50
N GLN A 70 6.34 -2.93 5.96
CA GLN A 70 5.38 -1.86 6.21
C GLN A 70 4.99 -1.78 7.68
N LEU A 71 4.80 -2.91 8.35
CA LEU A 71 4.54 -2.97 9.79
C LEU A 71 5.72 -2.40 10.59
N THR A 72 6.95 -2.80 10.28
CA THR A 72 8.17 -2.28 10.93
C THR A 72 8.27 -0.76 10.79
N VAL A 73 8.10 -0.23 9.58
CA VAL A 73 8.12 1.22 9.32
C VAL A 73 7.00 1.93 10.07
N THR A 74 5.79 1.37 10.07
CA THR A 74 4.64 1.96 10.76
C THR A 74 4.85 1.99 12.27
N THR A 75 5.36 0.88 12.84
CA THR A 75 5.71 0.80 14.27
C THR A 75 6.82 1.76 14.62
N GLN A 76 7.88 1.86 13.80
CA GLN A 76 8.97 2.81 14.02
C GLN A 76 8.47 4.26 13.98
N ASN A 77 7.58 4.58 13.05
CA ASN A 77 6.93 5.88 12.98
C ASN A 77 6.11 6.14 14.26
N HIS A 78 5.29 5.17 14.71
CA HIS A 78 4.54 5.26 15.95
C HIS A 78 5.40 5.42 17.20
N LEU A 79 6.55 4.75 17.27
CA LEU A 79 7.51 4.90 18.37
C LEU A 79 8.25 6.25 18.32
N SER A 80 8.42 6.80 17.11
CA SER A 80 9.03 8.12 16.89
C SER A 80 8.03 9.27 17.09
N PHE A 81 6.73 8.96 17.18
CA PHE A 81 5.74 9.91 17.68
C PHE A 81 5.95 10.08 19.19
N GLU A 82 6.85 10.98 19.58
CA GLU A 82 6.82 11.50 20.94
C GLU A 82 5.43 12.12 21.19
N PRO A 83 4.69 11.71 22.24
CA PRO A 83 3.49 12.40 22.63
C PRO A 83 3.92 13.81 23.04
N VAL A 84 3.38 14.82 22.35
CA VAL A 84 3.61 16.23 22.67
C VAL A 84 3.33 16.43 24.17
N LYS A 85 4.39 16.64 24.96
CA LYS A 85 4.26 16.92 26.39
C LYS A 85 3.42 18.18 26.53
N LYS A 86 2.25 18.00 27.15
CA LYS A 86 1.33 19.07 27.53
C LYS A 86 1.96 19.87 28.68
N ASN A 87 2.96 20.68 28.37
CA ASN A 87 3.41 21.75 29.25
C ASN A 87 2.60 23.00 28.90
N ASN A 88 2.13 23.67 29.96
CA ASN A 88 1.00 24.57 29.95
C ASN A 88 1.01 25.63 28.83
N SER A 89 -0.17 25.74 28.21
CA SER A 89 -0.68 26.91 27.49
C SER A 89 0.13 27.44 26.32
N HIS A 90 0.34 26.62 25.28
CA HIS A 90 0.13 27.00 23.86
C HIS A 90 0.27 25.72 23.01
N LEU A 91 -0.79 25.35 22.27
CA LEU A 91 -0.73 24.25 21.29
C LEU A 91 0.00 24.77 20.05
N THR A 92 1.28 24.47 19.91
CA THR A 92 2.00 24.72 18.66
C THR A 92 1.80 23.51 17.74
N ILE A 93 0.95 23.67 16.72
CA ILE A 93 0.84 22.68 15.64
C ILE A 93 2.16 22.73 14.87
N LEU A 94 3.02 21.74 15.07
CA LEU A 94 4.20 21.56 14.22
C LEU A 94 3.72 21.08 12.85
N GLN A 95 3.75 21.96 11.85
CA GLN A 95 3.43 21.56 10.49
C GLN A 95 4.38 20.43 10.05
N PRO A 96 3.90 19.37 9.38
CA PRO A 96 4.71 18.23 8.92
C PRO A 96 5.83 18.61 7.93
N ASN A 97 5.94 19.88 7.56
CA ASN A 97 6.98 20.42 6.70
C ASN A 97 8.26 20.86 7.46
N LEU A 98 8.25 20.91 8.79
CA LEU A 98 9.40 21.41 9.58
C LEU A 98 10.64 20.49 9.57
N THR A 99 10.51 19.23 9.14
CA THR A 99 11.62 18.28 9.00
C THR A 99 12.19 18.18 7.58
N ARG A 100 11.73 19.01 6.64
CA ARG A 100 12.29 19.05 5.29
C ARG A 100 13.52 19.96 5.27
N GLN A 101 14.60 19.51 4.63
CA GLN A 101 15.81 20.31 4.46
C GLN A 101 15.44 21.67 3.83
N PRO A 102 15.97 22.82 4.32
CA PRO A 102 15.54 24.15 3.87
C PRO A 102 15.57 24.35 2.35
N HIS A 103 16.50 23.70 1.65
CA HIS A 103 16.58 23.76 0.19
C HIS A 103 15.41 23.07 -0.52
N LEU A 104 14.79 22.04 0.07
CA LEU A 104 13.61 21.38 -0.48
C LEU A 104 12.36 22.23 -0.29
N ILE A 105 12.25 22.94 0.83
CA ILE A 105 11.14 23.88 1.08
C ILE A 105 11.23 25.03 0.08
N ASN A 106 12.40 25.67 -0.03
CA ASN A 106 12.63 26.75 -0.99
C ASN A 106 12.38 26.30 -2.44
N ARG A 107 12.70 25.05 -2.79
CA ARG A 107 12.48 24.49 -4.14
C ARG A 107 11.01 24.48 -4.54
N TYR A 108 10.08 24.28 -3.61
CA TYR A 108 8.65 24.20 -3.90
C TYR A 108 7.86 25.43 -3.44
N GLN A 109 8.52 26.43 -2.86
CA GLN A 109 7.86 27.66 -2.40
C GLN A 109 7.13 28.38 -3.54
N ILE A 110 7.74 28.45 -4.73
CA ILE A 110 7.13 29.05 -5.93
C ILE A 110 5.81 28.37 -6.30
N LEU A 111 5.74 27.04 -6.11
CA LEU A 111 4.56 26.24 -6.43
C LEU A 111 3.46 26.45 -5.38
N VAL A 112 3.83 26.62 -4.11
CA VAL A 112 2.92 26.95 -3.01
C VAL A 112 2.33 28.34 -3.23
N ASP A 113 3.16 29.34 -3.48
CA ASP A 113 2.72 30.72 -3.74
C ASP A 113 1.79 30.77 -4.97
N PHE A 114 2.09 29.99 -6.01
CA PHE A 114 1.24 29.85 -7.20
C PHE A 114 -0.12 29.25 -6.85
N PHE A 115 -0.19 28.20 -6.02
CA PHE A 115 -1.46 27.59 -5.61
C PHE A 115 -2.27 28.47 -4.66
N GLU A 116 -1.63 29.29 -3.83
CA GLU A 116 -2.33 30.24 -2.95
C GLU A 116 -2.96 31.40 -3.72
N GLN A 117 -2.36 31.80 -4.85
CA GLN A 117 -2.85 32.89 -5.70
C GLN A 117 -3.91 32.44 -6.72
N ASN A 118 -3.96 31.14 -7.04
CA ASN A 118 -4.91 30.61 -8.03
C ASN A 118 -6.19 30.07 -7.41
N ASN A 119 -7.29 30.18 -8.16
CA ASN A 119 -8.55 29.59 -7.77
C ASN A 119 -8.43 28.06 -7.74
N PHE A 120 -9.00 27.44 -6.69
CA PHE A 120 -8.90 25.99 -6.37
C PHE A 120 -9.29 25.02 -7.50
N TRP A 121 -9.88 25.50 -8.59
CA TRP A 121 -10.53 24.69 -9.62
C TRP A 121 -9.84 24.70 -10.99
N GLU A 122 -8.70 25.37 -11.14
CA GLU A 122 -7.97 25.36 -12.41
C GLU A 122 -6.88 24.28 -12.46
N PRO A 123 -6.81 23.48 -13.55
CA PRO A 123 -5.78 22.46 -13.69
C PRO A 123 -4.40 23.12 -13.89
N VAL A 124 -3.47 22.84 -12.98
CA VAL A 124 -2.12 23.40 -12.99
C VAL A 124 -1.14 22.40 -13.60
N ASN A 125 -0.34 22.83 -14.58
CA ASN A 125 0.72 22.02 -15.15
C ASN A 125 1.99 22.06 -14.29
N ILE A 126 2.13 21.08 -13.41
CA ILE A 126 3.23 20.93 -12.45
C ILE A 126 4.59 20.69 -13.14
N VAL A 127 4.61 20.21 -14.39
CA VAL A 127 5.85 19.87 -15.11
C VAL A 127 6.72 21.11 -15.35
N SER A 128 6.10 22.27 -15.51
CA SER A 128 6.80 23.56 -15.67
C SER A 128 7.61 24.00 -14.44
N PHE A 129 7.35 23.41 -13.29
CA PHE A 129 8.01 23.71 -12.01
C PHE A 129 9.00 22.63 -11.56
N LEU A 130 9.19 21.57 -12.36
CA LEU A 130 10.19 20.55 -12.10
C LEU A 130 11.54 20.99 -12.68
N PRO A 131 12.66 20.78 -11.96
CA PRO A 131 13.97 21.07 -12.53
C PRO A 131 14.30 20.11 -13.67
N SER A 132 15.06 20.64 -14.63
CA SER A 132 15.64 19.90 -15.76
C SER A 132 16.70 18.91 -15.31
#